data_AF-A0A9E5TIP2-F1
#
_entry.id   AF-A0A9E5TIP2-F1
#
_cell.length_a   1.000
_cell.length_b   1.000
_cell.length_c   1.000
_cell.angle_alpha   90.00
_cell.angle_beta   90.00
_cell.angle_gamma   90.00
#
_symmetry.space_group_name_H-M   'P 1'
#
loop_
_entity.id
_entity.type
_entity.pdbx_description
1 polymer ?
#
loop_
_entity_poly.entity_id
_entity_poly.type
_entity_poly.pdbx_seq_one_letter_code
_entity_poly.pdbx_strand_id
1 'polypeptide(L)'
;GCDHVLQQSGYVSDPNDIVGRDEIAQAIATAESRIADFLGFFPAPTWVAREQHEVPQVQNAYQLALLHTNWGYLIAAGVEQWDLIQSGVTVNYSTPDGDAVNEWASISFATTVTDVQELAVVPPGRDPTTREWRIRPLTASITTGTATMQGWAWLFADPDLWLGIDAGALGTDQLATVDVYRHYNKTYPTQSEYEWLPSGESCAGTNQTCTPVCQSACVVVASERVGQFYARPATWSGGAWNNANWASPGQPNNIRVWYYSGYRDPQAQPNEHMGEALKTAIVRLANCYLPQAPCGCSYTDQRWVEDRDVRQIESYDIAQTQVHFGTTMAGAVYARSVCSTIPPLGQGG
;
A
#
# COMPACT_ATOMS: atom_id res chain seq x y z
N GLY A 1 31.67 -12.38 4.45
CA GLY A 1 31.45 -10.97 4.10
C GLY A 1 30.50 -10.94 2.93
N CYS A 2 29.67 -9.91 2.82
CA CYS A 2 28.92 -9.67 1.59
C CYS A 2 29.90 -9.17 0.54
N ASP A 3 30.58 -10.08 -0.13
CA ASP A 3 31.55 -9.72 -1.16
C ASP A 3 30.85 -9.54 -2.53
N HIS A 4 29.52 -9.65 -2.55
CA HIS A 4 28.67 -9.59 -3.74
C HIS A 4 27.52 -8.59 -3.55
N VAL A 5 27.16 -7.92 -4.65
CA VAL A 5 25.98 -7.07 -4.73
C VAL A 5 24.73 -7.94 -4.72
N LEU A 6 23.70 -7.55 -3.96
CA LEU A 6 22.38 -8.19 -4.03
C LEU A 6 21.80 -8.01 -5.44
N GLN A 7 21.78 -9.11 -6.20
CA GLN A 7 21.17 -9.17 -7.53
C GLN A 7 19.65 -9.18 -7.44
N GLN A 8 18.98 -8.87 -8.55
CA GLN A 8 17.52 -8.86 -8.60
C GLN A 8 16.93 -10.25 -8.30
N SER A 9 17.42 -11.29 -8.99
CA SER A 9 17.01 -12.69 -8.80
C SER A 9 18.18 -13.51 -8.26
N GLY A 10 17.94 -14.31 -7.22
CA GLY A 10 18.94 -15.21 -6.67
C GLY A 10 19.31 -16.39 -7.59
N TYR A 11 18.43 -16.73 -8.55
CA TYR A 11 18.62 -17.90 -9.41
C TYR A 11 19.64 -17.68 -10.54
N VAL A 12 19.98 -16.43 -10.88
CA VAL A 12 20.88 -16.15 -12.01
C VAL A 12 22.32 -16.43 -11.61
N SER A 13 22.74 -17.68 -11.80
CA SER A 13 24.13 -18.14 -11.93
C SER A 13 25.06 -18.06 -10.70
N ASP A 14 24.57 -17.74 -9.51
CA ASP A 14 25.43 -17.79 -8.31
C ASP A 14 25.55 -19.23 -7.77
N PRO A 15 26.76 -19.85 -7.75
CA PRO A 15 26.98 -21.15 -7.11
C PRO A 15 26.72 -21.14 -5.60
N ASN A 16 26.57 -19.97 -4.97
CA ASN A 16 26.34 -19.82 -3.54
C ASN A 16 24.87 -19.72 -3.15
N ASP A 17 23.93 -19.71 -4.12
CA ASP A 17 22.49 -19.68 -3.88
C ASP A 17 22.13 -18.54 -2.91
N ILE A 18 22.44 -17.30 -3.32
CA ILE A 18 22.23 -16.11 -2.50
C ILE A 18 20.81 -15.60 -2.73
N VAL A 19 20.13 -15.20 -1.66
CA VAL A 19 18.81 -14.54 -1.74
C VAL A 19 18.90 -13.26 -2.58
N GLY A 20 18.11 -13.16 -3.63
CA GLY A 20 17.96 -11.95 -4.43
C GLY A 20 16.96 -10.95 -3.84
N ARG A 21 16.89 -9.77 -4.47
CA ARG A 21 15.96 -8.71 -4.06
C ARG A 21 14.50 -9.13 -4.22
N ASP A 22 14.20 -9.94 -5.24
CA ASP A 22 12.85 -10.46 -5.49
C ASP A 22 12.38 -11.37 -4.37
N GLU A 23 13.22 -12.30 -3.91
CA GLU A 23 12.87 -13.21 -2.81
C GLU A 23 12.67 -12.45 -1.50
N ILE A 24 13.47 -11.40 -1.25
CA ILE A 24 13.27 -10.49 -0.10
C ILE A 24 11.95 -9.75 -0.22
N ALA A 25 11.67 -9.15 -1.38
CA ALA A 25 10.43 -8.42 -1.62
C ALA A 25 9.20 -9.33 -1.46
N GLN A 26 9.26 -10.55 -1.99
CA GLN A 26 8.20 -11.54 -1.87
C GLN A 26 7.99 -11.99 -0.42
N ALA A 27 9.06 -12.21 0.35
CA ALA A 27 8.97 -12.57 1.76
C ALA A 27 8.33 -11.44 2.60
N ILE A 28 8.70 -10.18 2.34
CA ILE A 28 8.10 -9.01 2.97
C ILE A 28 6.62 -8.89 2.59
N ALA A 29 6.27 -8.99 1.30
CA ALA A 29 4.88 -8.91 0.84
C ALA A 29 4.02 -10.04 1.46
N THR A 30 4.58 -11.25 1.58
CA THR A 30 3.90 -12.37 2.23
C THR A 30 3.67 -12.10 3.72
N ALA A 31 4.68 -11.55 4.42
CA ALA A 31 4.55 -11.17 5.83
C ALA A 31 3.52 -10.05 6.04
N GLU A 32 3.53 -9.02 5.19
CA GLU A 32 2.55 -7.93 5.18
C GLU A 32 1.12 -8.47 5.01
N SER A 33 0.88 -9.33 4.01
CA SER A 33 -0.43 -9.92 3.76
C SER A 33 -0.91 -10.76 4.95
N ARG A 34 -0.06 -11.63 5.51
CA ARG A 34 -0.42 -12.49 6.62
C ARG A 34 -0.74 -11.70 7.90
N ILE A 35 0.00 -10.64 8.15
CA ILE A 35 -0.27 -9.74 9.28
C ILE A 35 -1.55 -8.95 9.02
N ALA A 36 -1.79 -8.48 7.79
CA ALA A 36 -3.04 -7.80 7.45
C ALA A 36 -4.26 -8.69 7.68
N ASP A 37 -4.21 -9.94 7.20
CA ASP A 37 -5.27 -10.94 7.37
C ASP A 37 -5.55 -11.23 8.86
N PHE A 38 -4.49 -11.33 9.67
CA PHE A 38 -4.62 -11.55 11.11
C PHE A 38 -5.26 -10.35 11.82
N LEU A 39 -4.88 -9.13 11.44
CA LEU A 39 -5.34 -7.89 12.07
C LEU A 39 -6.72 -7.43 11.59
N GLY A 40 -7.11 -7.81 10.37
CA GLY A 40 -8.29 -7.30 9.67
C GLY A 40 -8.11 -5.87 9.13
N PHE A 41 -6.86 -5.38 9.02
CA PHE A 41 -6.54 -4.08 8.42
C PHE A 41 -5.10 -4.08 7.89
N PHE A 42 -4.80 -3.19 6.93
CA PHE A 42 -3.46 -3.11 6.37
C PHE A 42 -2.44 -2.48 7.36
N PRO A 43 -1.27 -3.10 7.58
CA PRO A 43 -0.23 -2.54 8.45
C PRO A 43 0.30 -1.19 7.98
N ALA A 44 0.29 -0.95 6.67
CA ALA A 44 0.56 0.34 6.05
C ALA A 44 -0.66 0.78 5.23
N PRO A 45 -0.99 2.09 5.21
CA PRO A 45 -2.09 2.60 4.40
C PRO A 45 -2.01 2.18 2.93
N THR A 46 -3.11 1.65 2.40
CA THR A 46 -3.25 1.08 1.05
C THR A 46 -4.63 1.42 0.48
N TRP A 47 -4.70 1.61 -0.84
CA TRP A 47 -5.96 1.82 -1.55
C TRP A 47 -6.62 0.47 -1.88
N VAL A 48 -7.91 0.39 -1.60
CA VAL A 48 -8.77 -0.71 -1.98
C VAL A 48 -9.73 -0.21 -3.05
N ALA A 49 -9.69 -0.87 -4.20
CA ALA A 49 -10.52 -0.52 -5.35
C ALA A 49 -11.73 -1.45 -5.46
N ARG A 50 -12.92 -0.85 -5.62
CA ARG A 50 -14.17 -1.53 -6.00
C ARG A 50 -14.54 -2.70 -5.07
N GLU A 51 -14.39 -2.52 -3.76
CA GLU A 51 -14.90 -3.49 -2.79
C GLU A 51 -16.43 -3.47 -2.82
N GLN A 52 -17.07 -4.64 -2.88
CA GLN A 52 -18.52 -4.75 -3.05
C GLN A 52 -19.17 -5.39 -1.81
N HIS A 53 -20.26 -4.78 -1.34
CA HIS A 53 -21.09 -5.31 -0.27
C HIS A 53 -22.56 -5.37 -0.69
N GLU A 54 -23.29 -6.34 -0.15
CA GLU A 54 -24.74 -6.36 -0.22
C GLU A 54 -25.30 -5.27 0.71
N VAL A 55 -26.27 -4.51 0.21
CA VAL A 55 -26.93 -3.47 1.01
C VAL A 55 -28.01 -4.14 1.87
N PRO A 56 -27.97 -4.00 3.20
CA PRO A 56 -28.99 -4.57 4.08
C PRO A 56 -30.39 -4.08 3.71
N GLN A 57 -31.35 -5.01 3.65
CA GLN A 57 -32.75 -4.66 3.42
C GLN A 57 -33.31 -3.95 4.64
N VAL A 58 -33.53 -2.64 4.55
CA VAL A 58 -34.13 -1.82 5.60
C VAL A 58 -35.64 -1.69 5.37
N GLN A 59 -36.45 -1.39 6.40
CA GLN A 59 -37.90 -1.20 6.16
C GLN A 59 -38.20 0.04 5.30
N ASN A 60 -37.29 1.02 5.31
CA ASN A 60 -37.44 2.27 4.60
C ASN A 60 -36.19 2.53 3.76
N ALA A 61 -36.33 2.54 2.43
CA ALA A 61 -35.24 2.79 1.49
C ALA A 61 -34.55 4.15 1.67
N TYR A 62 -35.16 5.08 2.42
CA TYR A 62 -34.56 6.38 2.76
C TYR A 62 -33.70 6.35 4.02
N GLN A 63 -33.66 5.23 4.76
CA GLN A 63 -32.73 5.05 5.88
C GLN A 63 -31.36 4.65 5.33
N LEU A 64 -30.32 5.39 5.74
CA LEU A 64 -28.95 5.03 5.41
C LEU A 64 -28.56 3.78 6.21
N ALA A 65 -28.23 2.70 5.52
CA ALA A 65 -27.66 1.52 6.16
C ALA A 65 -26.24 1.83 6.63
N LEU A 66 -25.91 1.41 7.84
CA LEU A 66 -24.53 1.36 8.30
C LEU A 66 -23.85 0.17 7.64
N LEU A 67 -22.78 0.43 6.91
CA LEU A 67 -22.00 -0.55 6.17
C LEU A 67 -20.60 -0.68 6.77
N HIS A 68 -19.94 -1.79 6.48
CA HIS A 68 -18.59 -2.10 6.92
C HIS A 68 -17.74 -2.50 5.73
N THR A 69 -16.53 -1.95 5.63
CA THR A 69 -15.49 -2.48 4.75
C THR A 69 -14.90 -3.77 5.33
N ASN A 70 -14.35 -4.63 4.49
CA ASN A 70 -13.63 -5.85 4.88
C ASN A 70 -12.35 -5.51 5.65
N TRP A 71 -11.77 -4.34 5.37
CA TRP A 71 -10.56 -3.84 6.01
C TRP A 71 -10.88 -2.67 6.94
N GLY A 72 -10.45 -2.78 8.20
CA GLY A 72 -10.56 -1.70 9.18
C GLY A 72 -9.61 -0.53 8.89
N TYR A 73 -9.65 0.48 9.76
CA TYR A 73 -8.93 1.74 9.60
C TYR A 73 -9.22 2.42 8.25
N LEU A 74 -10.50 2.59 7.94
CA LEU A 74 -10.98 3.37 6.80
C LEU A 74 -10.62 4.85 7.00
N ILE A 75 -9.60 5.32 6.28
CA ILE A 75 -9.07 6.69 6.39
C ILE A 75 -9.96 7.67 5.62
N ALA A 76 -10.23 7.35 4.34
CA ALA A 76 -11.05 8.17 3.47
C ALA A 76 -11.60 7.34 2.31
N ALA A 77 -12.82 7.64 1.87
CA ALA A 77 -13.34 7.09 0.62
C ALA A 77 -12.80 7.90 -0.58
N GLY A 78 -12.60 7.24 -1.71
CA GLY A 78 -12.05 7.84 -2.91
C GLY A 78 -11.27 6.84 -3.75
N VAL A 79 -10.90 7.27 -4.94
CA VAL A 79 -10.15 6.47 -5.90
C VAL A 79 -8.69 6.89 -5.83
N GLU A 80 -7.78 5.91 -5.88
CA GLU A 80 -6.37 6.19 -6.08
C GLU A 80 -6.16 6.93 -7.41
N GLN A 81 -5.50 8.08 -7.37
CA GLN A 81 -5.25 8.89 -8.55
C GLN A 81 -3.78 9.31 -8.63
N TRP A 82 -3.29 9.31 -9.86
CA TRP A 82 -1.94 9.69 -10.24
C TRP A 82 -2.02 10.76 -11.33
N ASP A 83 -1.51 11.95 -11.04
CA ASP A 83 -1.44 13.05 -12.02
C ASP A 83 0.02 13.48 -12.20
N LEU A 84 0.52 13.50 -13.44
CA LEU A 84 1.89 13.96 -13.71
C LEU A 84 2.01 15.46 -13.36
N ILE A 85 2.97 15.81 -12.51
CA ILE A 85 3.28 17.21 -12.17
C ILE A 85 4.33 17.73 -13.16
N GLN A 86 5.46 17.03 -13.25
CA GLN A 86 6.56 17.40 -14.11
C GLN A 86 7.33 16.14 -14.53
N SER A 87 7.62 16.02 -15.82
CA SER A 87 8.48 14.97 -16.37
C SER A 87 9.92 15.45 -16.51
N GLY A 88 10.87 14.49 -16.49
CA GLY A 88 12.27 14.74 -16.78
C GLY A 88 12.97 15.70 -15.80
N VAL A 89 12.59 15.69 -14.52
CA VAL A 89 13.24 16.49 -13.48
C VAL A 89 14.66 16.00 -13.27
N THR A 90 15.65 16.88 -13.41
CA THR A 90 17.07 16.55 -13.19
C THR A 90 17.33 16.13 -11.75
N VAL A 91 18.05 15.01 -11.58
CA VAL A 91 18.54 14.55 -10.29
C VAL A 91 19.92 15.15 -10.04
N ASN A 92 20.08 15.85 -8.92
CA ASN A 92 21.35 16.39 -8.49
C ASN A 92 21.95 15.50 -7.41
N TYR A 93 23.09 14.91 -7.71
CA TYR A 93 23.85 14.07 -6.80
C TYR A 93 24.90 14.88 -6.04
N SER A 94 25.10 14.57 -4.76
CA SER A 94 26.07 15.27 -3.91
C SER A 94 26.78 14.35 -2.93
N THR A 95 27.98 14.78 -2.55
CA THR A 95 28.87 14.17 -1.54
C THR A 95 28.93 15.10 -0.31
N PRO A 96 28.20 14.81 0.78
CA PRO A 96 28.21 15.69 1.95
C PRO A 96 29.50 15.66 2.75
N ASP A 97 30.27 14.57 2.67
CA ASP A 97 31.52 14.37 3.41
C ASP A 97 32.79 14.56 2.55
N GLY A 98 32.64 14.65 1.23
CA GLY A 98 33.71 15.02 0.31
C GLY A 98 34.66 13.87 -0.04
N ASP A 99 34.25 12.62 0.14
CA ASP A 99 35.05 11.44 -0.21
C ASP A 99 35.01 11.07 -1.72
N ALA A 100 34.32 11.90 -2.52
CA ALA A 100 34.08 11.77 -3.95
C ALA A 100 33.11 10.65 -4.37
N VAL A 101 32.42 10.02 -3.41
CA VAL A 101 31.23 9.21 -3.66
C VAL A 101 30.00 10.09 -3.47
N ASN A 102 29.00 9.93 -4.33
CA ASN A 102 27.74 10.66 -4.19
C ASN A 102 26.76 9.83 -3.36
N GLU A 103 26.55 10.18 -2.10
CA GLU A 103 25.62 9.46 -1.22
C GLU A 103 24.20 10.02 -1.34
N TRP A 104 24.04 11.28 -1.71
CA TRP A 104 22.73 11.96 -1.71
C TRP A 104 22.27 12.28 -3.11
N ALA A 105 20.95 12.18 -3.31
CA ALA A 105 20.25 12.61 -4.51
C ALA A 105 19.14 13.59 -4.11
N SER A 106 19.02 14.67 -4.88
CA SER A 106 18.03 15.71 -4.66
C SER A 106 17.39 16.16 -5.97
N ILE A 107 16.08 16.37 -5.92
CA ILE A 107 15.30 16.94 -7.02
C ILE A 107 14.57 18.19 -6.53
N SER A 108 14.37 19.15 -7.41
CA SER A 108 13.57 20.34 -7.11
C SER A 108 12.76 20.75 -8.33
N PHE A 109 11.48 21.06 -8.11
CA PHE A 109 10.52 21.33 -9.18
C PHE A 109 9.41 22.28 -8.69
N ALA A 110 8.79 22.99 -9.61
CA ALA A 110 7.64 23.85 -9.29
C ALA A 110 6.37 23.01 -9.12
N THR A 111 5.54 23.32 -8.14
CA THR A 111 4.28 22.60 -7.89
C THR A 111 3.21 23.51 -7.32
N THR A 112 1.95 23.17 -7.60
CA THR A 112 0.76 23.75 -6.94
C THR A 112 0.23 22.86 -5.81
N VAL A 113 0.75 21.63 -5.69
CA VAL A 113 0.43 20.72 -4.61
C VAL A 113 0.94 21.32 -3.30
N THR A 114 0.08 21.34 -2.29
CA THR A 114 0.40 21.89 -0.96
C THR A 114 0.77 20.82 0.04
N ASP A 115 0.35 19.57 -0.19
CA ASP A 115 0.66 18.44 0.67
C ASP A 115 1.87 17.68 0.13
N VAL A 116 2.97 17.70 0.88
CA VAL A 116 4.20 16.98 0.52
C VAL A 116 3.99 15.46 0.40
N GLN A 117 2.97 14.93 1.07
CA GLN A 117 2.67 13.50 1.11
C GLN A 117 1.96 13.01 -0.15
N GLU A 118 1.44 13.94 -0.95
CA GLU A 118 0.89 13.62 -2.26
C GLU A 118 1.98 13.61 -3.34
N LEU A 119 3.25 13.85 -3.01
CA LEU A 119 4.35 13.86 -3.99
C LEU A 119 5.00 12.48 -4.09
N ALA A 120 5.10 11.97 -5.31
CA ALA A 120 5.74 10.70 -5.60
C ALA A 120 6.72 10.85 -6.77
N VAL A 121 7.80 10.07 -6.73
CA VAL A 121 8.86 10.06 -7.74
C VAL A 121 8.95 8.68 -8.37
N VAL A 122 9.06 8.65 -9.70
CA VAL A 122 9.07 7.44 -10.51
C VAL A 122 10.16 7.57 -11.58
N PRO A 123 10.90 6.51 -11.94
CA PRO A 123 11.82 6.56 -13.07
C PRO A 123 11.10 6.94 -14.37
N PRO A 124 11.77 7.65 -15.29
CA PRO A 124 11.13 8.15 -16.49
C PRO A 124 10.48 7.04 -17.34
N GLY A 125 9.25 7.27 -17.79
CA GLY A 125 8.53 6.34 -18.66
C GLY A 125 8.04 5.05 -18.00
N ARG A 126 8.14 4.91 -16.67
CA ARG A 126 7.55 3.79 -15.92
C ARG A 126 6.14 4.10 -15.46
N ASP A 127 5.34 3.06 -15.23
CA ASP A 127 3.96 3.20 -14.76
C ASP A 127 3.94 3.60 -13.27
N PRO A 128 3.43 4.80 -12.93
CA PRO A 128 3.40 5.26 -11.55
C PRO A 128 2.45 4.45 -10.66
N THR A 129 1.47 3.74 -11.24
CA THR A 129 0.49 2.95 -10.49
C THR A 129 1.08 1.66 -9.93
N THR A 130 2.22 1.20 -10.46
CA THR A 130 2.88 0.01 -9.94
C THR A 130 3.87 0.40 -8.85
N ARG A 131 3.63 -0.10 -7.64
CA ARG A 131 4.37 0.27 -6.42
C ARG A 131 5.88 0.02 -6.50
N GLU A 132 6.31 -0.91 -7.36
CA GLU A 132 7.72 -1.27 -7.58
C GLU A 132 8.54 -0.14 -8.22
N TRP A 133 7.91 0.70 -9.04
CA TRP A 133 8.59 1.81 -9.73
C TRP A 133 8.68 3.06 -8.86
N ARG A 134 8.11 3.07 -7.66
CA ARG A 134 8.17 4.24 -6.77
C ARG A 134 9.53 4.34 -6.11
N ILE A 135 10.22 5.47 -6.30
CA ILE A 135 11.45 5.79 -5.59
C ILE A 135 11.10 6.21 -4.16
N ARG A 136 11.38 5.34 -3.18
CA ARG A 136 11.03 5.54 -1.77
C ARG A 136 12.03 4.84 -0.83
N PRO A 137 12.24 5.35 0.40
CA PRO A 137 11.64 6.57 0.98
C PRO A 137 12.41 7.84 0.61
N LEU A 138 11.70 8.96 0.39
CA LEU A 138 12.28 10.28 0.18
C LEU A 138 11.76 11.27 1.24
N THR A 139 12.60 12.20 1.65
CA THR A 139 12.19 13.35 2.46
C THR A 139 11.75 14.47 1.52
N ALA A 140 10.56 15.04 1.74
CA ALA A 140 10.00 16.09 0.91
C ALA A 140 9.72 17.37 1.71
N SER A 141 9.87 18.52 1.06
CA SER A 141 9.50 19.83 1.60
C SER A 141 8.96 20.73 0.48
N ILE A 142 8.02 21.63 0.80
CA ILE A 142 7.52 22.64 -0.14
C ILE A 142 7.78 24.02 0.46
N THR A 143 8.49 24.87 -0.28
CA THR A 143 8.71 26.28 0.06
C THR A 143 8.34 27.14 -1.13
N THR A 144 7.41 28.09 -0.93
CA THR A 144 7.02 29.10 -1.94
C THR A 144 6.67 28.53 -3.34
N GLY A 145 5.97 27.40 -3.39
CA GLY A 145 5.57 26.77 -4.66
C GLY A 145 6.66 25.93 -5.34
N THR A 146 7.80 25.73 -4.68
CA THR A 146 8.85 24.79 -5.11
C THR A 146 8.88 23.63 -4.13
N ALA A 147 8.74 22.41 -4.65
CA ALA A 147 8.97 21.19 -3.89
C ALA A 147 10.43 20.75 -4.06
N THR A 148 11.03 20.30 -2.95
CA THR A 148 12.33 19.64 -2.94
C THR A 148 12.17 18.28 -2.30
N MET A 149 12.62 17.23 -3.00
CA MET A 149 12.66 15.86 -2.49
C MET A 149 14.09 15.37 -2.47
N GLN A 150 14.47 14.68 -1.40
CA GLN A 150 15.83 14.26 -1.13
C GLN A 150 15.87 12.85 -0.54
N GLY A 151 16.85 12.06 -0.94
CA GLY A 151 17.11 10.74 -0.39
C GLY A 151 18.50 10.26 -0.71
N TRP A 152 18.78 9.01 -0.40
CA TRP A 152 20.05 8.39 -0.74
C TRP A 152 20.16 8.09 -2.23
N ALA A 153 21.35 8.27 -2.80
CA ALA A 153 21.61 8.12 -4.23
C ALA A 153 21.30 6.70 -4.74
N TRP A 154 21.50 5.67 -3.92
CA TRP A 154 21.20 4.29 -4.28
C TRP A 154 19.70 4.01 -4.50
N LEU A 155 18.80 4.90 -4.06
CA LEU A 155 17.37 4.81 -4.37
C LEU A 155 17.06 5.19 -5.82
N PHE A 156 17.96 5.92 -6.48
CA PHE A 156 17.84 6.38 -7.85
C PHE A 156 18.64 5.50 -8.83
N ALA A 157 18.87 4.23 -8.47
CA ALA A 157 19.54 3.27 -9.35
C ALA A 157 18.74 3.08 -10.64
N ASP A 158 19.42 3.09 -11.79
CA ASP A 158 18.82 2.91 -13.11
C ASP A 158 18.21 1.49 -13.22
N PRO A 159 16.89 1.38 -13.44
CA PRO A 159 16.26 0.08 -13.55
C PRO A 159 16.68 -0.77 -14.73
N ASP A 160 17.17 -0.15 -15.81
CA ASP A 160 17.66 -0.91 -16.97
C ASP A 160 18.91 -1.72 -16.63
N LEU A 161 19.59 -1.38 -15.51
CA LEU A 161 20.75 -2.09 -15.00
C LEU A 161 20.42 -3.16 -13.96
N TRP A 162 19.17 -3.27 -13.47
CA TRP A 162 18.82 -4.23 -12.41
C TRP A 162 19.01 -5.69 -12.83
N LEU A 163 18.85 -5.98 -14.12
CA LEU A 163 19.07 -7.30 -14.71
C LEU A 163 20.45 -7.45 -15.35
N GLY A 164 21.28 -6.40 -15.31
CA GLY A 164 22.65 -6.43 -15.81
C GLY A 164 23.52 -7.32 -14.94
N ILE A 165 24.21 -8.28 -15.55
CA ILE A 165 25.11 -9.23 -14.86
C ILE A 165 26.56 -8.70 -14.89
N ASP A 166 26.87 -7.79 -15.83
CA ASP A 166 28.21 -7.24 -16.01
C ASP A 166 28.45 -6.03 -15.09
N ALA A 167 29.63 -6.01 -14.44
CA ALA A 167 30.05 -4.86 -13.66
C ALA A 167 30.25 -3.63 -14.56
N GLY A 168 29.42 -2.61 -14.36
CA GLY A 168 29.54 -1.32 -15.03
C GLY A 168 30.61 -0.41 -14.43
N ALA A 169 30.89 0.71 -15.09
CA ALA A 169 31.68 1.79 -14.50
C ALA A 169 30.88 2.44 -13.34
N LEU A 170 31.57 2.76 -12.25
CA LEU A 170 30.96 3.48 -11.12
C LEU A 170 30.47 4.87 -11.58
N GLY A 171 29.25 5.25 -11.18
CA GLY A 171 28.70 6.59 -11.44
C GLY A 171 27.89 6.73 -12.72
N THR A 172 27.71 5.67 -13.50
CA THR A 172 26.74 5.62 -14.63
C THR A 172 25.50 4.79 -14.30
N ASP A 173 25.36 4.37 -13.04
CA ASP A 173 24.36 3.43 -12.54
C ASP A 173 23.11 4.12 -11.97
N GLN A 174 23.04 5.45 -12.11
CA GLN A 174 22.06 6.30 -11.46
C GLN A 174 21.24 7.07 -12.49
N LEU A 175 19.96 7.28 -12.20
CA LEU A 175 19.03 8.02 -13.05
C LEU A 175 19.46 9.49 -13.18
N ALA A 176 19.62 9.99 -14.40
CA ALA A 176 19.89 11.40 -14.64
C ALA A 176 18.65 12.28 -14.45
N THR A 177 17.46 11.72 -14.70
CA THR A 177 16.17 12.40 -14.58
C THR A 177 15.13 11.47 -13.97
N VAL A 178 14.07 12.06 -13.42
CA VAL A 178 12.89 11.36 -12.88
C VAL A 178 11.61 12.07 -13.27
N ASP A 179 10.49 11.34 -13.22
CA ASP A 179 9.15 11.89 -13.37
C ASP A 179 8.52 12.05 -11.99
N VAL A 180 7.85 13.19 -11.78
CA VAL A 180 7.21 13.53 -10.51
C VAL A 180 5.70 13.55 -10.71
N TYR A 181 5.01 12.80 -9.85
CA TYR A 181 3.56 12.65 -9.85
C TYR A 181 2.95 13.16 -8.56
N ARG A 182 1.70 13.58 -8.65
CA ARG A 182 0.78 13.71 -7.54
C ARG A 182 0.09 12.36 -7.33
N HIS A 183 0.33 11.70 -6.20
CA HIS A 183 -0.33 10.49 -5.75
C HIS A 183 -1.30 10.83 -4.62
N TYR A 184 -2.61 10.74 -4.87
CA TYR A 184 -3.59 11.20 -3.89
C TYR A 184 -4.87 10.40 -3.93
N ASN A 185 -5.63 10.50 -2.83
CA ASN A 185 -6.97 9.96 -2.77
C ASN A 185 -7.97 10.94 -3.40
N LYS A 186 -8.41 10.64 -4.62
CA LYS A 186 -9.36 11.47 -5.35
C LYS A 186 -10.77 11.19 -4.83
N THR A 187 -11.31 12.13 -4.07
CA THR A 187 -12.63 12.01 -3.40
C THR A 187 -13.81 12.37 -4.30
N TYR A 188 -13.58 12.62 -5.59
CA TYR A 188 -14.59 13.01 -6.58
C TYR A 188 -14.20 12.57 -8.01
N PRO A 189 -15.16 12.36 -8.93
CA PRO A 189 -16.61 12.31 -8.72
C PRO A 189 -17.09 10.94 -8.21
N THR A 190 -16.19 10.06 -7.78
CA THR A 190 -16.52 8.69 -7.34
C THR A 190 -15.90 8.42 -5.97
N GLN A 191 -16.74 7.95 -5.04
CA GLN A 191 -16.32 7.41 -3.73
C GLN A 191 -16.97 6.05 -3.51
N SER A 192 -18.27 5.96 -3.83
CA SER A 192 -19.02 4.72 -3.88
C SER A 192 -20.05 4.74 -5.00
N GLU A 193 -20.58 3.57 -5.35
CA GLU A 193 -21.58 3.36 -6.38
C GLU A 193 -22.62 2.34 -5.89
N TYR A 194 -23.88 2.75 -5.82
CA TYR A 194 -25.01 1.84 -5.62
C TYR A 194 -25.34 1.10 -6.91
N GLU A 195 -25.72 -0.17 -6.78
CA GLU A 195 -26.08 -1.04 -7.89
C GLU A 195 -27.45 -1.71 -7.66
N TRP A 196 -28.35 -1.56 -8.63
CA TRP A 196 -29.61 -2.31 -8.70
C TRP A 196 -29.48 -3.36 -9.78
N LEU A 197 -29.66 -4.62 -9.38
CA LEU A 197 -29.76 -5.73 -10.32
C LEU A 197 -31.11 -5.65 -11.05
N PRO A 198 -31.14 -5.97 -12.35
CA PRO A 198 -32.39 -6.02 -13.09
C PRO A 198 -33.35 -7.02 -12.44
N SER A 199 -34.59 -6.58 -12.20
CA SER A 199 -35.66 -7.49 -11.77
C SER A 199 -36.13 -8.32 -12.97
N GLY A 200 -36.70 -9.51 -12.73
CA GLY A 200 -37.15 -10.42 -13.79
C GLY A 200 -38.11 -9.80 -14.82
N GLU A 201 -38.79 -8.70 -14.47
CA GLU A 201 -39.70 -7.97 -15.37
C GLU A 201 -38.96 -7.06 -16.37
N SER A 202 -37.72 -6.65 -16.06
CA SER A 202 -36.93 -5.69 -16.84
C SER A 202 -36.13 -6.27 -18.02
N CYS A 203 -36.22 -7.58 -18.25
CA CYS A 203 -35.60 -8.26 -19.40
C CYS A 203 -36.64 -8.69 -20.47
N ALA A 204 -37.86 -8.16 -20.41
CA ALA A 204 -38.92 -8.47 -21.37
C ALA A 204 -38.82 -7.56 -22.62
N GLY A 205 -37.96 -7.94 -23.57
CA GLY A 205 -37.88 -7.31 -24.90
C GLY A 205 -36.76 -7.88 -25.77
N THR A 206 -36.96 -7.92 -27.09
CA THR A 206 -35.88 -8.22 -28.04
C THR A 206 -34.80 -7.15 -27.96
N ASN A 207 -33.57 -7.54 -27.62
CA ASN A 207 -32.36 -6.70 -27.45
C ASN A 207 -32.23 -5.89 -26.15
N GLN A 208 -32.92 -6.23 -25.05
CA GLN A 208 -32.59 -5.66 -23.74
C GLN A 208 -31.38 -6.38 -23.12
N THR A 209 -30.29 -5.64 -22.89
CA THR A 209 -29.21 -6.08 -22.01
C THR A 209 -29.63 -5.89 -20.57
N CYS A 210 -29.66 -6.98 -19.79
CA CYS A 210 -29.90 -6.97 -18.35
C CYS A 210 -28.69 -6.34 -17.61
N THR A 211 -28.44 -5.05 -17.84
CA THR A 211 -27.35 -4.28 -17.23
C THR A 211 -27.82 -3.68 -15.91
N PRO A 212 -27.04 -3.80 -14.82
CA PRO A 212 -27.37 -3.14 -13.57
C PRO A 212 -27.49 -1.63 -13.73
N VAL A 213 -28.41 -1.02 -12.98
CA VAL A 213 -28.45 0.44 -12.84
C VAL A 213 -27.43 0.83 -11.78
N CYS A 214 -26.53 1.76 -12.11
CA CYS A 214 -25.50 2.25 -11.20
C CYS A 214 -25.74 3.73 -10.84
N GLN A 215 -25.46 4.10 -9.59
CA GLN A 215 -25.56 5.50 -9.12
C GLN A 215 -24.43 5.85 -8.15
N SER A 216 -23.74 6.96 -8.40
CA SER A 216 -22.73 7.49 -7.48
C SER A 216 -23.30 7.85 -6.11
N ALA A 217 -22.50 7.63 -5.07
CA ALA A 217 -22.82 7.98 -3.70
C ALA A 217 -21.62 8.57 -2.96
N CYS A 218 -21.92 9.52 -2.07
CA CYS A 218 -20.98 10.15 -1.15
C CYS A 218 -20.90 9.33 0.14
N VAL A 219 -19.68 9.03 0.58
CA VAL A 219 -19.40 8.24 1.77
C VAL A 219 -19.11 9.15 2.95
N VAL A 220 -19.72 8.83 4.09
CA VAL A 220 -19.46 9.46 5.38
C VAL A 220 -18.92 8.37 6.32
N VAL A 221 -17.65 8.49 6.70
CA VAL A 221 -17.00 7.56 7.62
C VAL A 221 -17.60 7.74 9.01
N ALA A 222 -18.17 6.66 9.56
CA ALA A 222 -18.78 6.65 10.88
C ALA A 222 -17.78 6.22 11.97
N SER A 223 -16.93 5.23 11.65
CA SER A 223 -15.83 4.82 12.53
C SER A 223 -14.67 4.32 11.68
N GLU A 224 -13.57 5.08 11.66
CA GLU A 224 -12.36 4.73 10.90
C GLU A 224 -11.86 3.34 11.32
N ARG A 225 -11.69 3.11 12.62
CA ARG A 225 -11.06 1.90 13.17
C ARG A 225 -11.69 0.61 12.67
N VAL A 226 -13.02 0.49 12.73
CA VAL A 226 -13.73 -0.74 12.32
C VAL A 226 -14.21 -0.70 10.86
N GLY A 227 -13.85 0.32 10.09
CA GLY A 227 -14.25 0.43 8.68
C GLY A 227 -15.73 0.74 8.46
N GLN A 228 -16.38 1.40 9.42
CA GLN A 228 -17.81 1.69 9.33
C GLN A 228 -18.09 2.98 8.57
N PHE A 229 -19.10 2.96 7.69
CA PHE A 229 -19.51 4.12 6.93
C PHE A 229 -21.00 4.12 6.56
N TYR A 230 -21.50 5.31 6.23
CA TYR A 230 -22.77 5.51 5.54
C TYR A 230 -22.50 5.97 4.12
N ALA A 231 -23.37 5.61 3.18
CA ALA A 231 -23.29 6.11 1.80
C ALA A 231 -24.62 6.76 1.41
N ARG A 232 -24.57 7.97 0.87
CA ARG A 232 -25.77 8.70 0.42
C ARG A 232 -25.72 8.94 -1.09
N PRO A 233 -26.80 8.65 -1.84
CA PRO A 233 -26.87 8.99 -3.27
C PRO A 233 -26.56 10.47 -3.48
N ALA A 234 -25.57 10.74 -4.33
CA ALA A 234 -25.08 12.09 -4.54
C ALA A 234 -24.45 12.26 -5.92
N THR A 235 -24.50 13.47 -6.45
CA THR A 235 -23.82 13.87 -7.67
C THR A 235 -22.75 14.91 -7.35
N TRP A 236 -21.57 14.77 -7.96
CA TRP A 236 -20.52 15.78 -7.85
C TRP A 236 -20.76 16.89 -8.87
N SER A 237 -21.08 18.10 -8.39
CA SER A 237 -21.27 19.27 -9.25
C SER A 237 -20.92 20.56 -8.51
N GLY A 238 -20.29 21.51 -9.21
CA GLY A 238 -19.89 22.79 -8.62
C GLY A 238 -18.83 22.67 -7.52
N GLY A 239 -17.99 21.61 -7.56
CA GLY A 239 -16.96 21.38 -6.55
C GLY A 239 -17.48 20.82 -5.21
N ALA A 240 -18.72 20.33 -5.17
CA ALA A 240 -19.31 19.73 -3.98
C ALA A 240 -20.18 18.51 -4.33
N TRP A 241 -20.34 17.63 -3.35
CA TRP A 241 -21.33 16.56 -3.38
C TRP A 241 -22.72 17.13 -3.09
N ASN A 242 -23.65 16.94 -4.02
CA ASN A 242 -25.04 17.37 -3.89
C ASN A 242 -25.92 16.13 -3.74
N ASN A 243 -26.85 16.17 -2.80
CA ASN A 243 -27.79 15.06 -2.59
C ASN A 243 -28.57 14.77 -3.87
N ALA A 244 -28.71 13.50 -4.21
CA ALA A 244 -29.48 13.03 -5.35
C ALA A 244 -30.68 12.18 -4.89
N ASN A 245 -31.72 12.13 -5.71
CA ASN A 245 -32.78 11.13 -5.56
C ASN A 245 -32.27 9.77 -6.04
N TRP A 246 -32.86 8.68 -5.54
CA TRP A 246 -32.55 7.32 -5.99
C TRP A 246 -32.80 7.13 -7.48
N ALA A 247 -31.86 6.47 -8.17
CA ALA A 247 -31.92 6.24 -9.61
C ALA A 247 -32.97 5.19 -10.03
N SER A 248 -33.36 4.31 -9.13
CA SER A 248 -34.33 3.23 -9.36
C SER A 248 -35.31 3.13 -8.18
N PRO A 249 -36.59 2.75 -8.41
CA PRO A 249 -37.48 2.40 -7.32
C PRO A 249 -36.97 1.17 -6.57
N GLY A 250 -37.02 1.23 -5.24
CA GLY A 250 -36.57 0.14 -4.38
C GLY A 250 -35.13 0.30 -3.90
N GLN A 251 -34.72 -0.61 -3.02
CA GLN A 251 -33.38 -0.57 -2.43
C GLN A 251 -32.34 -1.12 -3.39
N PRO A 252 -31.13 -0.54 -3.41
CA PRO A 252 -30.02 -1.11 -4.15
C PRO A 252 -29.71 -2.52 -3.62
N ASN A 253 -29.23 -3.39 -4.50
CA ASN A 253 -28.79 -4.72 -4.12
C ASN A 253 -27.38 -4.67 -3.54
N ASN A 254 -26.48 -3.95 -4.21
CA ASN A 254 -25.09 -3.84 -3.82
C ASN A 254 -24.63 -2.39 -3.72
N ILE A 255 -23.52 -2.21 -3.04
CA ILE A 255 -22.72 -0.99 -3.08
C ILE A 255 -21.27 -1.36 -3.35
N ARG A 256 -20.63 -0.61 -4.25
CA ARG A 256 -19.19 -0.65 -4.49
C ARG A 256 -18.55 0.56 -3.83
N VAL A 257 -17.46 0.36 -3.11
CA VAL A 257 -16.71 1.42 -2.44
C VAL A 257 -15.24 1.38 -2.86
N TRP A 258 -14.69 2.56 -3.09
CA TRP A 258 -13.25 2.77 -3.26
C TRP A 258 -12.78 3.56 -2.06
N TYR A 259 -11.67 3.14 -1.46
CA TYR A 259 -11.22 3.77 -0.24
C TYR A 259 -9.75 3.57 0.03
N TYR A 260 -9.24 4.43 0.89
CA TYR A 260 -7.91 4.36 1.47
C TYR A 260 -8.02 3.87 2.91
N SER A 261 -7.28 2.81 3.25
CA SER A 261 -7.35 2.19 4.57
C SER A 261 -6.02 1.68 5.06
N GLY A 262 -5.87 1.60 6.39
CA GLY A 262 -4.71 1.01 7.04
C GLY A 262 -4.29 1.79 8.27
N TYR A 263 -3.41 1.19 9.06
CA TYR A 263 -2.97 1.77 10.31
C TYR A 263 -2.04 2.96 10.08
N ARG A 264 -2.49 4.15 10.48
CA ARG A 264 -1.65 5.36 10.53
C ARG A 264 -1.01 5.45 11.90
N ASP A 265 0.32 5.36 11.96
CA ASP A 265 1.03 5.69 13.20
C ASP A 265 0.98 7.22 13.39
N PRO A 266 0.34 7.73 14.47
CA PRO A 266 0.25 9.17 14.72
C PRO A 266 1.62 9.83 14.94
N GLN A 267 2.65 9.04 15.29
CA GLN A 267 4.01 9.53 15.51
C GLN A 267 4.89 9.46 14.28
N ALA A 268 4.53 8.66 13.28
CA ALA A 268 5.24 8.62 12.00
C ALA A 268 4.70 9.72 11.08
N GLN A 269 5.49 10.18 10.11
CA GLN A 269 5.00 11.16 9.14
C GLN A 269 3.68 10.64 8.51
N PRO A 270 2.63 11.47 8.42
CA PRO A 270 1.34 10.96 7.99
C PRO A 270 1.40 10.34 6.58
N ASN A 271 0.57 9.34 6.36
CA ASN A 271 0.19 8.74 5.07
C ASN A 271 0.97 7.54 4.51
N GLU A 272 2.22 7.22 4.88
CA GLU A 272 2.83 5.97 4.34
C GLU A 272 3.58 5.11 5.35
N HIS A 273 3.73 5.60 6.57
CA HIS A 273 4.56 4.91 7.55
C HIS A 273 3.73 4.05 8.48
N MET A 274 4.09 2.78 8.46
CA MET A 274 3.70 1.82 9.47
C MET A 274 4.38 2.10 10.81
N GLY A 275 3.71 1.78 11.90
CA GLY A 275 4.29 1.87 13.25
C GLY A 275 5.49 0.95 13.43
N GLU A 276 6.46 1.39 14.23
CA GLU A 276 7.76 0.71 14.38
C GLU A 276 7.64 -0.74 14.86
N ALA A 277 6.68 -1.01 15.75
CA ALA A 277 6.40 -2.35 16.23
C ALA A 277 5.93 -3.28 15.10
N LEU A 278 5.04 -2.81 14.22
CA LEU A 278 4.56 -3.56 13.06
C LEU A 278 5.65 -3.74 12.01
N LYS A 279 6.50 -2.72 11.77
CA LYS A 279 7.67 -2.86 10.89
C LYS A 279 8.58 -3.98 11.36
N THR A 280 8.92 -3.97 12.66
CA THR A 280 9.74 -5.01 13.27
C THR A 280 9.08 -6.38 13.18
N ALA A 281 7.76 -6.46 13.41
CA ALA A 281 7.00 -7.71 13.28
C ALA A 281 7.07 -8.28 11.86
N ILE A 282 6.89 -7.44 10.83
CA ILE A 282 6.96 -7.86 9.43
C ILE A 282 8.36 -8.32 9.06
N VAL A 283 9.41 -7.56 9.43
CA VAL A 283 10.79 -7.96 9.12
C VAL A 283 11.11 -9.32 9.73
N ARG A 284 10.76 -9.53 11.01
CA ARG A 284 11.01 -10.81 11.69
C ARG A 284 10.19 -11.96 11.12
N LEU A 285 8.95 -11.69 10.70
CA LEU A 285 8.12 -12.69 10.02
C LEU A 285 8.66 -12.99 8.61
N ALA A 286 9.11 -11.98 7.87
CA ALA A 286 9.69 -12.15 6.54
C ALA A 286 10.97 -13.02 6.58
N ASN A 287 11.81 -12.87 7.60
CA ASN A 287 12.96 -13.77 7.83
C ASN A 287 12.56 -15.25 7.95
N CYS A 288 11.35 -15.54 8.44
CA CYS A 288 10.82 -16.91 8.51
C CYS A 288 10.45 -17.47 7.12
N TYR A 289 10.14 -16.60 6.15
CA TYR A 289 9.78 -16.99 4.78
C TYR A 289 10.96 -16.98 3.81
N LEU A 290 12.08 -16.33 4.16
CA LEU A 290 13.28 -16.37 3.36
C LEU A 290 13.89 -17.80 3.32
N PRO A 291 14.23 -18.33 2.13
CA PRO A 291 14.81 -19.67 2.02
C PRO A 291 16.23 -19.74 2.60
N GLN A 292 17.01 -18.68 2.46
CA GLN A 292 18.39 -18.55 2.94
C GLN A 292 18.58 -17.26 3.74
N ALA A 293 19.74 -17.16 4.39
CA ALA A 293 20.14 -15.94 5.08
C ALA A 293 20.38 -14.85 4.03
N PRO A 294 19.79 -13.64 4.20
CA PRO A 294 20.16 -12.51 3.37
C PRO A 294 21.62 -12.18 3.63
N CYS A 295 22.34 -11.69 2.62
CA CYS A 295 23.71 -11.24 2.86
C CYS A 295 23.67 -10.05 3.83
N GLY A 296 24.43 -10.12 4.92
CA GLY A 296 24.55 -8.99 5.84
C GLY A 296 25.82 -8.99 6.68
N CYS A 297 25.85 -8.09 7.66
CA CYS A 297 26.82 -8.16 8.74
C CYS A 297 26.44 -9.30 9.70
N SER A 298 27.36 -9.67 10.60
CA SER A 298 27.13 -10.73 11.59
C SER A 298 25.86 -10.54 12.42
N TYR A 299 25.41 -9.29 12.60
CA TYR A 299 24.16 -8.97 13.28
C TYR A 299 22.92 -9.39 12.48
N THR A 300 22.91 -9.17 11.16
CA THR A 300 21.82 -9.61 10.28
C THR A 300 21.71 -11.13 10.27
N ASP A 301 22.85 -11.82 10.15
CA ASP A 301 22.91 -13.28 10.17
C ASP A 301 22.39 -13.85 11.49
N GLN A 302 22.87 -13.29 12.62
CA GLN A 302 22.41 -13.69 13.94
C GLN A 302 20.90 -13.49 14.07
N ARG A 303 20.37 -12.36 13.59
CA ARG A 303 18.94 -12.07 13.68
C ARG A 303 18.10 -13.02 12.84
N TRP A 304 18.56 -13.35 11.64
CA TRP A 304 17.90 -14.34 10.78
C TRP A 304 17.87 -15.73 11.42
N VAL A 305 18.98 -16.17 12.01
CA VAL A 305 19.06 -17.45 12.74
C VAL A 305 18.11 -17.45 13.94
N GLU A 306 18.10 -16.37 14.73
CA GLU A 306 17.20 -16.21 15.88
C GLU A 306 15.73 -16.29 15.46
N ASP A 307 15.36 -15.63 14.36
CA ASP A 307 13.98 -15.58 13.88
C ASP A 307 13.49 -16.93 13.36
N ARG A 308 14.38 -17.77 12.81
CA ARG A 308 14.06 -19.10 12.28
C ARG A 308 14.14 -20.23 13.31
N ASP A 309 14.49 -19.93 14.56
CA ASP A 309 14.48 -20.91 15.65
C ASP A 309 13.06 -21.48 15.83
N VAL A 310 12.90 -22.78 15.58
CA VAL A 310 11.60 -23.46 15.60
C VAL A 310 11.16 -23.68 17.05
N ARG A 311 10.01 -23.12 17.41
CA ARG A 311 9.42 -23.34 18.74
C ARG A 311 8.53 -24.59 18.73
N GLN A 312 8.65 -25.40 19.78
CA GLN A 312 7.76 -26.53 20.00
C GLN A 312 6.34 -26.03 20.36
N ILE A 313 5.32 -26.72 19.89
CA ILE A 313 3.92 -26.36 20.14
C ILE A 313 3.54 -26.83 21.54
N GLU A 314 3.96 -26.08 22.54
CA GLU A 314 3.68 -26.36 23.95
C GLU A 314 2.61 -25.43 24.53
N SER A 315 2.25 -24.37 23.79
CA SER A 315 1.26 -23.38 24.21
C SER A 315 0.23 -23.12 23.12
N TYR A 316 -0.95 -22.68 23.56
CA TYR A 316 -2.02 -22.24 22.67
C TYR A 316 -1.55 -21.13 21.72
N ASP A 317 -0.74 -20.19 22.21
CA ASP A 317 -0.23 -19.09 21.40
C ASP A 317 0.67 -19.55 20.25
N ILE A 318 1.49 -20.58 20.47
CA ILE A 318 2.34 -21.14 19.41
C ILE A 318 1.48 -21.88 18.38
N ALA A 319 0.47 -22.64 18.82
CA ALA A 319 -0.47 -23.29 17.92
C ALA A 319 -1.22 -22.28 17.04
N GLN A 320 -1.70 -21.17 17.62
CA GLN A 320 -2.35 -20.10 16.87
C GLN A 320 -1.40 -19.40 15.90
N THR A 321 -0.11 -19.23 16.28
CA THR A 321 0.92 -18.71 15.36
C THR A 321 1.00 -19.56 14.09
N GLN A 322 1.02 -20.88 14.23
CA GLN A 322 1.05 -21.80 13.08
C GLN A 322 -0.19 -21.66 12.20
N VAL A 323 -1.38 -21.50 12.79
CA VAL A 323 -2.63 -21.35 12.04
C VAL A 323 -2.63 -20.09 11.19
N HIS A 324 -2.21 -18.95 11.75
CA HIS A 324 -2.28 -17.66 11.07
C HIS A 324 -1.08 -17.39 10.14
N PHE A 325 0.12 -17.81 10.54
CA PHE A 325 1.36 -17.50 9.83
C PHE A 325 2.03 -18.73 9.19
N GLY A 326 1.46 -19.92 9.35
CA GLY A 326 1.96 -21.13 8.69
C GLY A 326 3.27 -21.69 9.28
N THR A 327 3.79 -21.11 10.37
CA THR A 327 5.06 -21.53 10.99
C THR A 327 5.06 -21.28 12.50
N THR A 328 5.92 -21.99 13.24
CA THR A 328 6.16 -21.82 14.69
C THR A 328 7.51 -21.19 15.00
N MET A 329 8.18 -20.66 13.98
CA MET A 329 9.47 -19.98 14.13
C MET A 329 9.36 -18.74 15.04
N ALA A 330 10.44 -18.42 15.75
CA ALA A 330 10.46 -17.35 16.76
C ALA A 330 10.07 -15.97 16.20
N GLY A 331 10.43 -15.66 14.95
CA GLY A 331 10.02 -14.42 14.28
C GLY A 331 8.51 -14.32 14.11
N ALA A 332 7.84 -15.43 13.77
CA ALA A 332 6.38 -15.49 13.66
C ALA A 332 5.69 -15.38 15.03
N VAL A 333 6.24 -16.04 16.06
CA VAL A 333 5.74 -15.91 17.44
C VAL A 333 5.84 -14.46 17.92
N TYR A 334 6.95 -13.78 17.62
CA TYR A 334 7.10 -12.37 17.92
C TYR A 334 6.07 -11.51 17.18
N ALA A 335 5.92 -11.71 15.86
CA ALA A 335 4.95 -10.97 15.08
C ALA A 335 3.53 -11.11 15.65
N ARG A 336 3.14 -12.32 16.06
CA ARG A 336 1.83 -12.57 16.68
C ARG A 336 1.69 -11.82 17.99
N SER A 337 2.74 -11.84 18.83
CA SER A 337 2.73 -11.15 20.12
C SER A 337 2.49 -9.65 19.93
N VAL A 338 3.17 -9.01 18.98
CA VAL A 338 2.96 -7.59 18.62
C VAL A 338 1.54 -7.37 18.15
N CYS A 339 1.06 -8.18 17.19
CA CYS A 339 -0.28 -8.01 16.64
C CYS A 339 -1.37 -8.20 17.70
N SER A 340 -1.16 -9.07 18.68
CA SER A 340 -2.11 -9.32 19.78
C SER A 340 -2.17 -8.18 20.80
N THR A 341 -1.15 -7.31 20.85
CA THR A 341 -1.21 -6.09 21.68
C THR A 341 -2.05 -4.98 21.04
N ILE A 342 -2.26 -5.05 19.72
CA ILE A 342 -3.11 -4.09 19.03
C ILE A 342 -4.55 -4.50 19.33
N PRO A 343 -5.36 -3.60 19.92
CA PRO A 343 -6.70 -3.98 20.35
C PRO A 343 -7.53 -4.39 19.14
N PRO A 344 -8.21 -5.55 19.18
CA PRO A 344 -8.85 -6.13 18.01
C PRO A 344 -9.86 -5.14 17.43
N LEU A 345 -10.07 -5.22 16.11
CA LEU A 345 -11.27 -4.63 15.53
C LEU A 345 -12.44 -5.32 16.23
N GLY A 346 -13.22 -4.56 17.00
CA GLY A 346 -14.46 -5.10 17.55
C GLY A 346 -15.32 -5.47 16.35
N GLN A 347 -15.29 -6.74 15.93
CA GLN A 347 -16.17 -7.21 14.88
C GLN A 347 -17.58 -7.06 15.46
N GLY A 348 -18.32 -6.08 14.94
CA GLY A 348 -19.75 -5.97 15.19
C GLY A 348 -20.37 -7.26 14.65
N GLY A 349 -20.68 -8.17 15.57
CA GLY A 349 -21.42 -9.40 15.26
C GLY A 349 -22.88 -9.13 14.98
#